data_AF-A0A0J6XK67-F1
#
_entry.id   AF-A0A0J6XK67-F1
#
_cell.length_a   1.000
_cell.length_b   1.000
_cell.length_c   1.000
_cell.angle_alpha   90.00
_cell.angle_beta   90.00
_cell.angle_gamma   90.00
#
_symmetry.space_group_name_H-M   'P 1'
#
loop_
_entity.id
_entity.type
_entity.pdbx_description
1 polymer ?
#
loop_
_entity_poly.entity_id
_entity_poly.type
_entity_poly.pdbx_seq_one_letter_code
_entity_poly.pdbx_strand_id
1 'polypeptide(L)'
;MPSPTRRPAPAPLPVLFLDIDGPLIPFGATSRDLPDGYPTYGARPGANPLLARHDPALGARLLALPCELVWATTWMADANAWVAPRIGLPELPVVAWPDLSEEDPRARTHWKTRPLVEYAAGRPFVWVDDEIAPVDRTWVRAHHPGRALLHRVDPRFGLTPADFTALATWLRGHALPREVTP
;
A
#
# COMPACT_ATOMS: atom_id res chain seq x y z
N MET A 1 -16.03 -0.83 -47.12
CA MET A 1 -15.06 -1.50 -46.23
C MET A 1 -15.02 -0.72 -44.93
N PRO A 2 -15.63 -1.16 -43.83
CA PRO A 2 -15.46 -0.49 -42.55
C PRO A 2 -14.05 -0.77 -42.02
N SER A 3 -13.32 0.29 -41.66
CA SER A 3 -12.01 0.19 -41.03
C SER A 3 -12.10 -0.59 -39.71
N PRO A 4 -11.15 -1.47 -39.38
CA PRO A 4 -11.17 -2.17 -38.10
C PRO A 4 -11.00 -1.15 -36.97
N THR A 5 -12.01 -1.04 -36.12
CA THR A 5 -11.93 -0.30 -34.87
C THR A 5 -10.85 -0.93 -34.01
N ARG A 6 -9.72 -0.22 -33.88
CA ARG A 6 -8.63 -0.60 -32.99
C ARG A 6 -9.20 -0.64 -31.56
N ARG A 7 -9.26 -1.84 -30.98
CA ARG A 7 -9.63 -2.04 -29.59
C ARG A 7 -8.72 -1.17 -28.71
N PRO A 8 -9.26 -0.32 -27.83
CA PRO A 8 -8.44 0.49 -26.95
C PRO A 8 -7.56 -0.43 -26.09
N ALA A 9 -6.31 -0.02 -25.89
CA ALA A 9 -5.42 -0.74 -24.97
C ALA A 9 -6.07 -0.78 -23.58
N PRO A 10 -5.90 -1.88 -22.81
CA PRO A 10 -6.41 -1.93 -21.45
C PRO A 10 -5.83 -0.76 -20.65
N ALA A 11 -6.68 -0.09 -19.88
CA ALA A 11 -6.23 0.96 -18.97
C ALA A 11 -5.18 0.37 -17.99
N PRO A 12 -4.15 1.14 -17.63
CA PRO A 12 -3.13 0.69 -16.69
C PRO A 12 -3.79 0.32 -15.35
N LEU A 13 -3.29 -0.74 -14.70
CA LEU A 13 -3.81 -1.18 -13.40
C LEU A 13 -3.66 -0.07 -12.34
N PRO A 14 -4.49 -0.05 -11.28
CA PRO A 14 -4.25 0.81 -10.14
C PRO A 14 -2.90 0.51 -9.48
N VAL A 15 -2.28 1.52 -8.90
CA VAL A 15 -1.09 1.35 -8.05
C VAL A 15 -1.54 1.19 -6.59
N LEU A 16 -0.94 0.26 -5.85
CA LEU A 16 -1.07 0.19 -4.40
C LEU A 16 0.30 0.47 -3.78
N PHE A 17 0.40 1.64 -3.17
CA PHE A 17 1.53 2.09 -2.36
C PHE A 17 1.42 1.50 -0.97
N LEU A 18 2.40 0.70 -0.59
CA LEU A 18 2.39 -0.09 0.64
C LEU A 18 3.50 0.34 1.60
N ASP A 19 3.13 0.85 2.76
CA ASP A 19 4.06 0.98 3.87
C ASP A 19 4.26 -0.34 4.63
N ILE A 20 5.32 -0.42 5.42
CA ILE A 20 5.69 -1.58 6.24
C ILE A 20 5.27 -1.37 7.69
N ASP A 21 5.76 -0.31 8.32
CA ASP A 21 5.51 -0.04 9.74
C ASP A 21 4.05 0.34 9.91
N GLY A 22 3.31 -0.42 10.73
CA GLY A 22 1.87 -0.29 10.86
C GLY A 22 1.16 -1.37 10.03
N PRO A 23 1.08 -1.28 8.70
CA PRO A 23 0.37 -2.25 7.87
C PRO A 23 0.90 -3.69 7.92
N LEU A 24 2.22 -3.88 7.86
CA LEU A 24 2.87 -5.20 7.79
C LEU A 24 3.65 -5.56 9.05
N ILE A 25 4.06 -4.56 9.83
CA ILE A 25 4.66 -4.71 11.16
C ILE A 25 3.76 -3.97 12.15
N PRO A 26 2.86 -4.67 12.84
CA PRO A 26 2.00 -4.01 13.80
C PRO A 26 2.78 -3.62 15.07
N PHE A 27 2.43 -2.48 15.65
CA PHE A 27 3.04 -1.91 16.86
C PHE A 27 2.05 -1.03 17.67
N GLY A 28 2.38 -0.76 18.92
CA GLY A 28 1.62 0.16 19.77
C GLY A 28 0.39 -0.43 20.48
N ALA A 29 0.10 -1.72 20.32
CA ALA A 29 -0.93 -2.39 21.12
C ALA A 29 -0.52 -2.46 22.60
N THR A 30 -1.48 -2.19 23.49
CA THR A 30 -1.30 -2.37 24.93
C THR A 30 -1.51 -3.84 25.32
N SER A 31 -1.13 -4.23 26.54
CA SER A 31 -1.48 -5.56 27.09
C SER A 31 -2.98 -5.79 27.24
N ARG A 32 -3.79 -4.72 27.22
CA ARG A 32 -5.25 -4.83 27.16
C ARG A 32 -5.75 -5.14 25.75
N ASP A 33 -5.09 -4.60 24.74
CA ASP A 33 -5.43 -4.86 23.33
C ASP A 33 -4.97 -6.27 22.91
N LEU A 34 -3.75 -6.66 23.32
CA LEU A 34 -3.13 -7.96 23.05
C LEU A 34 -2.50 -8.54 24.33
N PRO A 35 -3.26 -9.29 25.14
CA PRO A 35 -2.76 -9.88 26.40
C PRO A 35 -1.56 -10.83 26.20
N ASP A 36 -1.58 -11.57 25.08
CA ASP A 36 -0.51 -12.50 24.70
C ASP A 36 0.59 -11.84 23.86
N GLY A 37 0.52 -10.52 23.68
CA GLY A 37 1.41 -9.77 22.80
C GLY A 37 1.15 -10.00 21.31
N TYR A 38 2.10 -9.57 20.48
CA TYR A 38 2.01 -9.73 19.04
C TYR A 38 2.24 -11.18 18.61
N PRO A 39 1.45 -11.71 17.65
CA PRO A 39 1.78 -12.96 16.98
C PRO A 39 3.20 -12.89 16.41
N THR A 40 3.92 -14.02 16.50
CA THR A 40 5.24 -14.17 15.88
C THR A 40 5.25 -15.39 14.99
N TYR A 41 5.88 -15.27 13.83
CA TYR A 41 5.86 -16.28 12.77
C TYR A 41 7.24 -16.90 12.52
N GLY A 42 8.09 -16.86 13.57
CA GLY A 42 9.46 -17.31 13.53
C GLY A 42 10.44 -16.19 13.17
N ALA A 43 11.38 -15.94 14.08
CA ALA A 43 12.58 -15.18 13.78
C ALA A 43 13.79 -16.05 14.15
N ARG A 44 14.87 -15.97 13.37
CA ARG A 44 16.15 -16.58 13.77
C ARG A 44 16.57 -15.97 15.12
N PRO A 45 17.14 -16.76 16.05
CA PRO A 45 17.70 -16.21 17.28
C PRO A 45 18.65 -15.05 16.98
N GLY A 46 18.44 -13.89 17.62
CA GLY A 46 19.23 -12.67 17.39
C GLY A 46 18.76 -11.75 16.24
N ALA A 47 17.71 -12.11 15.49
CA ALA A 47 17.09 -11.21 14.53
C ALA A 47 16.21 -10.15 15.21
N ASN A 48 16.02 -9.00 14.56
CA ASN A 48 15.16 -7.92 15.03
C ASN A 48 13.75 -8.47 15.37
N PRO A 49 13.25 -8.33 16.61
CA PRO A 49 11.94 -8.83 17.04
C PRO A 49 10.77 -8.31 16.20
N LEU A 50 10.89 -7.14 15.56
CA LEU A 50 9.86 -6.60 14.67
C LEU A 50 9.67 -7.48 13.43
N LEU A 51 10.76 -8.04 12.89
CA LEU A 51 10.69 -8.93 11.73
C LEU A 51 9.96 -10.25 12.02
N ALA A 52 9.86 -10.64 13.30
CA ALA A 52 9.12 -11.82 13.72
C ALA A 52 7.60 -11.65 13.55
N ARG A 53 7.10 -10.40 13.46
CA ARG A 53 5.66 -10.09 13.40
C ARG A 53 5.07 -10.17 12.00
N HIS A 54 5.89 -10.38 10.97
CA HIS A 54 5.41 -10.53 9.60
C HIS A 54 4.61 -11.82 9.43
N ASP A 55 3.30 -11.68 9.24
CA ASP A 55 2.44 -12.80 8.89
C ASP A 55 2.72 -13.25 7.44
N PRO A 56 3.22 -14.48 7.22
CA PRO A 56 3.53 -14.99 5.89
C PRO A 56 2.30 -15.09 4.97
N ALA A 57 1.08 -15.08 5.51
CA ALA A 57 -0.14 -15.09 4.72
C ALA A 57 -0.42 -13.75 4.01
N LEU A 58 0.22 -12.65 4.42
CA LEU A 58 -0.07 -11.32 3.87
C LEU A 58 0.32 -11.19 2.40
N GLY A 59 1.45 -11.76 1.95
CA GLY A 59 1.88 -11.58 0.56
C GLY A 59 0.94 -12.24 -0.44
N ALA A 60 0.46 -13.45 -0.16
CA ALA A 60 -0.53 -14.12 -1.02
C ALA A 60 -1.82 -13.30 -1.14
N ARG A 61 -2.25 -12.65 -0.05
CA ARG A 61 -3.44 -11.79 -0.03
C ARG A 61 -3.23 -10.47 -0.78
N LEU A 62 -2.04 -9.89 -0.69
CA LEU A 62 -1.66 -8.69 -1.43
C LEU A 62 -1.57 -8.97 -2.93
N LEU A 63 -0.95 -10.08 -3.33
CA LEU A 63 -0.84 -10.51 -4.74
C LEU A 63 -2.18 -10.87 -5.38
N ALA A 64 -3.20 -11.19 -4.59
CA ALA A 64 -4.55 -11.45 -5.07
C ALA A 64 -5.34 -10.16 -5.41
N LEU A 65 -4.83 -8.98 -5.04
CA LEU A 65 -5.46 -7.69 -5.37
C LEU A 65 -5.19 -7.33 -6.84
N PRO A 66 -6.17 -6.80 -7.59
CA PRO A 66 -6.00 -6.47 -9.01
C PRO A 66 -5.30 -5.10 -9.18
N CYS A 67 -4.06 -5.00 -8.74
CA CYS A 67 -3.23 -3.80 -8.76
C CYS A 67 -1.75 -4.11 -8.96
N GLU A 68 -0.96 -3.08 -9.26
CA GLU A 68 0.50 -3.11 -9.15
C GLU A 68 0.91 -2.69 -7.73
N LEU A 69 1.67 -3.54 -7.04
CA LEU A 69 2.21 -3.23 -5.71
C LEU A 69 3.51 -2.43 -5.83
N VAL A 70 3.66 -1.39 -5.01
CA VAL A 70 4.86 -0.55 -4.93
C VAL A 70 5.16 -0.27 -3.46
N TRP A 71 6.42 -0.41 -3.05
CA TRP A 71 6.87 -0.05 -1.71
C TRP A 71 6.84 1.47 -1.51
N ALA A 72 6.10 1.91 -0.49
CA ALA A 72 5.97 3.30 -0.06
C ALA A 72 6.36 3.42 1.43
N THR A 73 7.59 3.03 1.71
CA THR A 73 8.13 2.84 3.06
C THR A 73 9.50 3.49 3.24
N THR A 74 9.84 3.82 4.48
CA THR A 74 11.16 4.30 4.90
C THR A 74 12.26 3.24 4.78
N TRP A 75 11.89 1.96 4.68
CA TRP A 75 12.83 0.87 4.41
C TRP A 75 13.39 0.92 2.97
N MET A 76 12.73 1.62 2.05
CA MET A 76 13.18 1.73 0.66
C MET A 76 13.50 0.36 0.03
N ALA A 77 14.66 0.20 -0.61
CA ALA A 77 15.08 -1.05 -1.24
C ALA A 77 15.31 -2.20 -0.24
N ASP A 78 15.58 -1.90 1.04
CA ASP A 78 15.73 -2.92 2.07
C ASP A 78 14.42 -3.70 2.30
N ALA A 79 13.26 -3.15 1.92
CA ALA A 79 11.99 -3.86 1.90
C ALA A 79 12.06 -5.15 1.06
N ASN A 80 12.75 -5.12 -0.09
CA ASN A 80 12.89 -6.29 -0.96
C ASN A 80 13.88 -7.33 -0.39
N ALA A 81 14.87 -6.90 0.39
CA ALA A 81 15.83 -7.80 1.03
C ALA A 81 15.27 -8.44 2.31
N TRP A 82 14.51 -7.69 3.10
CA TRP A 82 14.12 -8.08 4.46
C TRP A 82 12.64 -8.39 4.61
N VAL A 83 11.73 -7.72 3.90
CA VAL A 83 10.29 -7.93 4.10
C VAL A 83 9.72 -8.87 3.05
N ALA A 84 9.94 -8.59 1.76
CA ALA A 84 9.34 -9.34 0.66
C ALA A 84 9.50 -10.88 0.80
N PRO A 85 10.70 -11.43 1.07
CA PRO A 85 10.88 -12.88 1.18
C PRO A 85 10.16 -13.51 2.39
N ARG A 86 9.91 -12.74 3.46
CA ARG A 86 9.25 -13.24 4.68
C ARG A 86 7.75 -13.41 4.49
N ILE A 87 7.15 -12.56 3.67
CA ILE A 87 5.72 -12.60 3.37
C ILE A 87 5.40 -13.22 2.00
N GLY A 88 6.41 -13.68 1.27
CA GLY A 88 6.24 -14.33 -0.04
C GLY A 88 5.89 -13.37 -1.17
N LEU A 89 6.28 -12.10 -1.07
CA LEU A 89 6.19 -11.16 -2.18
C LEU A 89 7.41 -11.28 -3.10
N PRO A 90 7.25 -11.07 -4.42
CA PRO A 90 8.38 -10.86 -5.31
C PRO A 90 9.06 -9.52 -4.99
N GLU A 91 10.17 -9.25 -5.67
CA GLU A 91 10.74 -7.90 -5.69
C GLU A 91 9.71 -6.90 -6.25
N LEU A 92 9.46 -5.82 -5.52
CA LEU A 92 8.54 -4.76 -5.93
C LEU A 92 9.30 -3.47 -6.25
N PRO A 93 8.75 -2.62 -7.15
CA PRO A 93 9.21 -1.25 -7.32
C PRO A 93 9.16 -0.48 -6.00
N VAL A 94 10.06 0.49 -5.83
CA VAL A 94 10.18 1.32 -4.63
C VAL A 94 9.97 2.77 -5.00
N VAL A 95 9.14 3.49 -4.24
CA VAL A 95 9.04 4.95 -4.39
C VAL A 95 10.36 5.58 -3.95
N ALA A 96 10.95 6.38 -4.83
CA ALA A 96 12.10 7.21 -4.49
C ALA A 96 11.59 8.46 -3.75
N TRP A 97 12.14 8.69 -2.56
CA TRP A 97 11.80 9.87 -1.76
C TRP A 97 12.72 11.05 -2.12
N PRO A 98 12.19 12.27 -2.23
CA PRO A 98 13.03 13.46 -2.28
C PRO A 98 13.79 13.63 -0.96
N ASP A 99 14.84 14.46 -0.97
CA ASP A 99 15.52 14.82 0.27
C ASP A 99 14.53 15.57 1.18
N LEU A 100 14.30 15.05 2.39
CA LEU A 100 13.32 15.63 3.33
C LEU A 100 13.72 17.05 3.77
N SER A 101 14.96 17.48 3.56
CA SER A 101 15.38 18.86 3.77
C SER A 101 14.77 19.85 2.75
N GLU A 102 14.25 19.35 1.63
CA GLU A 102 13.50 20.12 0.63
C GLU A 102 12.00 20.21 0.96
N GLU A 103 11.55 19.60 2.06
CA GLU A 103 10.18 19.75 2.52
C GLU A 103 9.89 21.18 2.96
N ASP A 104 8.80 21.74 2.44
CA ASP A 104 8.25 22.98 2.97
C ASP A 104 7.75 22.73 4.40
N PRO A 105 8.35 23.33 5.43
CA PRO A 105 7.92 23.12 6.82
C PRO A 105 6.49 23.62 7.08
N ARG A 106 5.91 24.38 6.14
CA ARG A 106 4.53 24.86 6.19
C ARG A 106 3.55 23.90 5.49
N ALA A 107 4.05 22.90 4.78
CA ALA A 107 3.21 21.86 4.21
C ALA A 107 2.53 21.10 5.35
N ARG A 108 1.20 21.08 5.33
CA ARG A 108 0.39 20.41 6.36
C ARG A 108 0.13 18.94 6.07
N THR A 109 0.46 18.48 4.87
CA THR A 109 0.31 17.08 4.44
C THR A 109 1.50 16.26 4.88
N HIS A 110 1.29 14.96 5.06
CA HIS A 110 2.34 13.98 5.19
C HIS A 110 3.33 14.08 4.03
N TRP A 111 4.61 13.88 4.31
CA TRP A 111 5.70 14.04 3.36
C TRP A 111 5.61 13.09 2.16
N LYS A 112 5.11 11.87 2.37
CA LYS A 112 4.84 10.90 1.27
C LYS A 112 3.72 11.37 0.32
N THR A 113 2.81 12.24 0.76
CA THR A 113 1.57 12.55 0.01
C THR A 113 1.84 13.08 -1.40
N ARG A 114 2.77 14.03 -1.56
CA ARG A 114 3.09 14.62 -2.87
C ARG A 114 3.85 13.63 -3.78
N PRO A 115 4.96 13.00 -3.35
CA PRO A 115 5.66 11.99 -4.14
C PRO A 115 4.75 10.86 -4.63
N LEU A 116 3.81 10.40 -3.80
CA LEU A 116 2.87 9.34 -4.20
C LEU A 116 1.91 9.79 -5.30
N VAL A 117 1.39 11.01 -5.24
CA VAL A 117 0.53 11.57 -6.29
C VAL A 117 1.29 11.78 -7.59
N GLU A 118 2.53 12.24 -7.51
CA GLU A 118 3.43 12.41 -8.66
C GLU A 118 3.78 11.06 -9.30
N TYR A 119 4.16 10.07 -8.49
CA TYR A 119 4.43 8.70 -8.96
C TYR A 119 3.21 8.10 -9.66
N ALA A 120 2.02 8.29 -9.08
CA ALA A 120 0.78 7.79 -9.67
C ALA A 120 0.51 8.40 -11.06
N ALA A 121 1.01 9.61 -11.36
CA ALA A 121 0.91 10.26 -12.67
C ALA A 121 -0.51 10.24 -13.26
N GLY A 122 -1.53 10.44 -12.40
CA GLY A 122 -2.95 10.40 -12.78
C GLY A 122 -3.59 9.01 -12.85
N ARG A 123 -2.82 7.93 -12.69
CA ARG A 123 -3.35 6.56 -12.51
C ARG A 123 -4.08 6.47 -11.19
N PRO A 124 -5.19 5.71 -11.11
CA PRO A 124 -5.82 5.43 -9.84
C PRO A 124 -4.87 4.74 -8.87
N PHE A 125 -4.92 5.12 -7.60
CA PHE A 125 -4.04 4.52 -6.61
C PHE A 125 -4.71 4.29 -5.24
N VAL A 126 -4.14 3.35 -4.51
CA VAL A 126 -4.36 3.15 -3.08
C VAL A 126 -3.06 3.48 -2.34
N TRP A 127 -3.14 4.20 -1.24
CA TRP A 127 -2.03 4.34 -0.28
C TRP A 127 -2.42 3.68 1.04
N VAL A 128 -1.66 2.66 1.46
CA VAL A 128 -1.88 1.86 2.67
C VAL A 128 -0.78 2.16 3.69
N ASP A 129 -1.14 2.83 4.78
CA ASP A 129 -0.20 3.42 5.74
C ASP A 129 -0.98 3.82 7.03
N ASP A 130 -0.34 3.86 8.19
CA ASP A 130 -0.99 4.21 9.46
C ASP A 130 -0.94 5.72 9.80
N GLU A 131 -0.03 6.46 9.16
CA GLU A 131 0.22 7.89 9.42
C GLU A 131 -0.70 8.82 8.62
N ILE A 132 -1.55 8.26 7.74
CA ILE A 132 -2.52 9.02 6.92
C ILE A 132 -3.43 9.90 7.80
N ALA A 133 -3.43 11.21 7.51
CA ALA A 133 -4.27 12.18 8.18
C ALA A 133 -5.40 12.73 7.27
N PRO A 134 -6.45 13.35 7.85
CA PRO A 134 -7.54 13.96 7.07
C PRO A 134 -7.09 15.06 6.09
N VAL A 135 -5.97 15.73 6.40
CA VAL A 135 -5.35 16.75 5.55
C VAL A 135 -4.81 16.14 4.25
N ASP A 136 -4.24 14.94 4.30
CA ASP A 136 -3.75 14.22 3.11
C ASP A 136 -4.91 13.86 2.19
N ARG A 137 -6.01 13.35 2.75
CA ARG A 137 -7.22 13.03 1.98
C ARG A 137 -7.76 14.26 1.26
N THR A 138 -7.83 15.38 1.97
CA THR A 138 -8.29 16.65 1.42
C THR A 138 -7.38 17.11 0.29
N TRP A 139 -6.07 17.04 0.50
CA TRP A 139 -5.08 17.48 -0.48
C TRP A 139 -5.10 16.59 -1.73
N VAL A 140 -5.05 15.26 -1.59
CA VAL A 140 -5.09 14.32 -2.71
C VAL A 140 -6.36 14.50 -3.54
N ARG A 141 -7.53 14.67 -2.91
CA ARG A 141 -8.79 14.92 -3.62
C ARG A 141 -8.76 16.19 -4.46
N ALA A 142 -8.00 17.20 -4.05
CA ALA A 142 -7.87 18.47 -4.78
C ALA A 142 -6.82 18.43 -5.89
N HIS A 143 -5.80 17.56 -5.79
CA HIS A 143 -4.61 17.62 -6.65
C HIS A 143 -4.41 16.39 -7.54
N HIS A 144 -5.06 15.26 -7.25
CA HIS A 144 -4.97 14.05 -8.06
C HIS A 144 -6.22 13.90 -8.95
N PRO A 145 -6.08 13.89 -10.29
CA PRO A 145 -7.23 13.81 -11.20
C PRO A 145 -7.84 12.40 -11.27
N GLY A 146 -7.11 11.36 -10.84
CA GLY A 146 -7.58 9.98 -10.80
C GLY A 146 -8.36 9.64 -9.52
N ARG A 147 -8.87 8.40 -9.45
CA ARG A 147 -9.44 7.88 -8.20
C ARG A 147 -8.32 7.56 -7.22
N ALA A 148 -8.38 8.09 -6.00
CA ALA A 148 -7.46 7.73 -4.93
C ALA A 148 -8.20 7.17 -3.71
N LEU A 149 -7.66 6.11 -3.11
CA LEU A 149 -8.03 5.65 -1.78
C LEU A 149 -6.83 5.76 -0.86
N LEU A 150 -6.93 6.64 0.14
CA LEU A 150 -6.01 6.62 1.27
C LEU A 150 -6.62 5.65 2.28
N HIS A 151 -5.97 4.53 2.56
CA HIS A 151 -6.44 3.47 3.45
C HIS A 151 -5.61 3.49 4.73
N ARG A 152 -6.15 4.11 5.78
CA ARG A 152 -5.44 4.20 7.06
C ARG A 152 -5.56 2.89 7.82
N VAL A 153 -4.43 2.27 8.15
CA VAL A 153 -4.40 1.05 8.96
C VAL A 153 -4.27 1.42 10.44
N ASP A 154 -4.91 0.66 11.33
CA ASP A 154 -4.63 0.76 12.77
C ASP A 154 -3.29 0.03 13.04
N PRO A 155 -2.23 0.74 13.42
CA PRO A 155 -0.90 0.14 13.54
C PRO A 155 -0.87 -0.93 14.63
N ARG A 156 -1.83 -0.91 15.57
CA ARG A 156 -1.90 -1.91 16.65
C ARG A 156 -2.19 -3.30 16.14
N PHE A 157 -2.82 -3.43 14.97
CA PHE A 157 -3.30 -4.71 14.44
C PHE A 157 -2.77 -5.00 13.03
N GLY A 158 -2.26 -4.00 12.32
CA GLY A 158 -1.84 -4.12 10.93
C GLY A 158 -2.99 -4.47 10.01
N LEU A 159 -2.68 -4.97 8.81
CA LEU A 159 -3.69 -5.28 7.80
C LEU A 159 -4.58 -6.46 8.21
N THR A 160 -5.87 -6.19 8.36
CA THR A 160 -6.89 -7.16 8.78
C THR A 160 -7.71 -7.70 7.60
N PRO A 161 -8.47 -8.80 7.78
CA PRO A 161 -9.51 -9.23 6.82
C PRO A 161 -10.46 -8.15 6.33
N ALA A 162 -10.85 -7.21 7.19
CA ALA A 162 -11.72 -6.11 6.81
C ALA A 162 -11.02 -5.14 5.85
N ASP A 163 -9.74 -4.84 6.11
CA ASP A 163 -8.93 -3.97 5.25
C ASP A 163 -8.82 -4.53 3.83
N PHE A 164 -8.43 -5.80 3.71
CA PHE A 164 -8.35 -6.45 2.39
C PHE A 164 -9.71 -6.46 1.67
N THR A 165 -10.82 -6.59 2.39
CA THR A 165 -12.16 -6.51 1.80
C THR A 165 -12.44 -5.11 1.25
N ALA A 166 -12.08 -4.05 1.99
CA ALA A 166 -12.22 -2.67 1.54
C ALA A 166 -11.33 -2.37 0.32
N LEU A 167 -10.05 -2.77 0.38
CA LEU A 167 -9.09 -2.64 -0.71
C LEU A 167 -9.57 -3.32 -1.99
N ALA A 168 -9.96 -4.59 -1.90
CA ALA A 168 -10.42 -5.36 -3.05
C ALA A 168 -11.72 -4.79 -3.65
N THR A 169 -12.62 -4.27 -2.81
CA THR A 169 -13.86 -3.62 -3.28
C THR A 169 -13.56 -2.35 -4.07
N TRP A 170 -12.67 -1.51 -3.55
CA TRP A 170 -12.30 -0.26 -4.22
C TRP A 170 -11.59 -0.50 -5.55
N LEU A 171 -10.67 -1.48 -5.59
CA LEU A 171 -9.90 -1.87 -6.76
C LEU A 171 -10.77 -2.52 -7.84
N ARG A 172 -11.75 -3.37 -7.49
CA ARG A 172 -12.72 -3.92 -8.45
C ARG A 172 -13.60 -2.84 -9.07
N GLY A 173 -13.94 -1.79 -8.32
CA GLY A 173 -14.64 -0.63 -8.88
C GLY A 173 -13.82 0.16 -9.92
N HIS A 174 -12.54 -0.17 -10.12
CA HIS A 174 -11.71 0.36 -11.20
C HIS A 174 -11.52 -0.61 -12.36
N ALA A 175 -11.48 -1.92 -12.11
CA ALA A 175 -11.44 -2.90 -13.18
C ALA A 175 -12.68 -2.69 -14.07
N LEU A 176 -12.46 -2.27 -15.33
CA LEU A 176 -13.55 -2.15 -16.30
C LEU A 176 -14.37 -3.45 -16.28
N PRO A 177 -15.71 -3.38 -16.36
CA PRO A 177 -16.53 -4.58 -16.44
C PRO A 177 -15.98 -5.45 -17.58
N ARG A 178 -15.58 -6.68 -17.25
CA ARG A 178 -15.31 -7.69 -18.28
C ARG A 178 -16.62 -7.88 -19.02
N GLU A 179 -16.66 -7.52 -20.31
CA GLU A 179 -17.77 -7.90 -21.17
C GLU A 179 -17.87 -9.42 -21.13
N VAL A 180 -18.94 -9.91 -20.49
CA VAL A 180 -19.40 -11.29 -20.63
C VAL A 180 -20.05 -11.34 -22.01
N THR A 181 -19.33 -11.88 -23.00
CA THR A 181 -19.93 -12.23 -24.28
C THR A 181 -20.74 -13.52 -24.09
N PRO A 182 -22.00 -13.59 -24.58
CA PRO A 182 -22.92 -14.69 -24.31
C PRO A 182 -22.48 -16.05 -24.88
#